data_AF-A0A832B6P6-F1
#
_entry.id   AF-A0A832B6P6-F1
#
_cell.length_a   1.000
_cell.length_b   1.000
_cell.length_c   1.000
_cell.angle_alpha   90.00
_cell.angle_beta   90.00
_cell.angle_gamma   90.00
#
_symmetry.space_group_name_H-M   'P 1'
#
loop_
_entity.id
_entity.type
_entity.pdbx_description
1 polymer ?
#
loop_
_entity_poly.entity_id
_entity_poly.type
_entity_poly.pdbx_seq_one_letter_code
_entity_poly.pdbx_strand_id
1 'polypeptide(L)' 'RRLQKELEAVEADIRKIEGRLQNAQFVSRAPAHVVDQERSRLQSLQNKRSTLTARLQVLQG' A
#
# COMPACT_ATOMS: atom_id res chain seq x y z
N ARG A 1 -11.12 -15.56 6.22
CA ARG A 1 -10.07 -16.43 5.59
C ARG A 1 -8.68 -15.80 5.77
N ARG A 2 -7.58 -16.56 5.78
CA ARG A 2 -6.21 -16.02 5.94
C ARG A 2 -5.85 -14.95 4.89
N LEU A 3 -6.23 -15.17 3.63
CA LEU A 3 -6.05 -14.22 2.53
C LEU A 3 -6.78 -12.88 2.73
N GLN A 4 -7.98 -12.87 3.31
CA GLN A 4 -8.70 -11.62 3.60
C GLN A 4 -7.96 -10.79 4.65
N LYS A 5 -7.47 -11.43 5.72
CA LYS A 5 -6.66 -10.74 6.75
C LYS A 5 -5.36 -10.19 6.17
N GLU A 6 -4.74 -10.92 5.24
CA GLU A 6 -3.54 -10.43 4.55
C GLU A 6 -3.86 -9.22 3.65
N LEU A 7 -4.98 -9.25 2.93
CA LEU A 7 -5.45 -8.13 2.12
C LEU A 7 -5.72 -6.89 2.99
N GLU A 8 -6.45 -7.06 4.10
CA GLU A 8 -6.74 -5.98 5.05
C GLU A 8 -5.45 -5.36 5.63
N ALA A 9 -4.45 -6.18 5.98
CA ALA A 9 -3.17 -5.69 6.47
C ALA A 9 -2.43 -4.86 5.40
N VAL A 10 -2.39 -5.34 4.16
CA VAL A 10 -1.79 -4.62 3.03
C VAL A 10 -2.53 -3.32 2.75
N GLU A 11 -3.87 -3.31 2.81
CA GLU A 11 -4.67 -2.11 2.64
C GLU A 11 -4.45 -1.08 3.76
N ALA A 12 -4.32 -1.54 5.01
CA ALA A 12 -4.00 -0.66 6.13
C ALA A 12 -2.63 0.00 5.97
N ASP A 13 -1.63 -0.73 5.48
CA ASP A 13 -0.30 -0.20 5.22
C ASP A 13 -0.28 0.79 4.04
N ILE A 14 -1.02 0.48 2.96
CA ILE A 14 -1.23 1.41 1.84
C ILE A 14 -1.81 2.73 2.35
N ARG A 15 -2.89 2.69 3.13
CA ARG A 15 -3.54 3.89 3.67
C ARG A 15 -2.61 4.75 4.52
N LYS A 16 -1.74 4.12 5.33
CA LYS A 16 -0.75 4.84 6.14
C LYS A 16 0.27 5.57 5.27
N ILE A 17 0.78 4.92 4.23
CA ILE A 17 1.79 5.51 3.34
C ILE A 17 1.15 6.59 2.46
N GLU A 18 -0.05 6.34 1.93
CA GLU A 18 -0.82 7.35 1.19
C GLU A 18 -1.08 8.59 2.06
N GLY A 19 -1.47 8.41 3.32
CA GLY A 19 -1.66 9.54 4.25
C GLY A 19 -0.38 10.36 4.47
N ARG A 20 0.80 9.71 4.53
CA ARG A 20 2.08 10.43 4.61
C ARG A 20 2.39 11.18 3.32
N LEU A 21 2.20 10.54 2.16
CA LEU A 21 2.47 11.13 0.85
C LEU A 21 1.47 12.22 0.45
N GLN A 22 0.26 12.20 0.99
CA GLN A 22 -0.74 13.27 0.84
C GLN A 22 -0.48 14.44 1.78
N ASN A 23 0.22 14.20 2.89
CA ASN A 23 0.60 15.28 3.80
C ASN A 23 1.71 16.14 3.16
N ALA A 24 1.32 17.30 2.64
CA ALA A 24 2.24 18.26 2.02
C ALA A 24 3.39 18.67 2.94
N GLN A 25 3.17 18.70 4.27
CA GLN A 25 4.23 19.01 5.23
C GLN A 25 5.27 17.89 5.32
N PHE A 26 4.86 16.63 5.17
CA PHE A 26 5.79 15.51 5.07
C PHE A 26 6.56 15.57 3.75
N VAL A 27 5.88 15.71 2.61
CA VAL A 27 6.54 15.74 1.30
C VAL A 27 7.49 16.94 1.15
N SER A 28 7.13 18.09 1.71
CA SER A 28 7.97 19.30 1.64
C SER A 28 9.16 19.28 2.60
N ARG A 29 9.09 18.54 3.72
CA ARG A 29 10.17 18.49 4.72
C ARG A 29 11.03 17.23 4.64
N ALA A 30 10.49 16.15 4.09
CA ALA A 30 11.22 14.90 3.94
C ALA A 30 12.23 15.00 2.80
N PRO A 31 13.41 14.37 2.92
CA PRO A 31 14.34 14.24 1.80
C PRO A 31 13.69 13.52 0.61
N ALA A 32 14.07 13.92 -0.62
CA ALA A 32 13.56 13.31 -1.86
C ALA A 32 13.68 11.78 -1.86
N HIS A 33 14.81 11.23 -1.40
CA HIS A 33 15.01 9.78 -1.32
C HIS A 33 14.03 9.06 -0.39
N VAL A 34 13.55 9.72 0.68
CA VAL A 34 12.55 9.16 1.60
C VAL A 34 11.17 9.18 0.93
N VAL A 35 10.82 10.28 0.28
CA VAL A 35 9.55 10.39 -0.46
C VAL A 35 9.50 9.36 -1.59
N ASP A 36 10.58 9.20 -2.34
CA ASP A 36 10.70 8.22 -3.42
C ASP A 36 10.63 6.79 -2.89
N GLN A 37 11.27 6.51 -1.74
CA GLN A 37 11.16 5.21 -1.09
C GLN A 37 9.72 4.91 -0.65
N GLU A 38 9.02 5.86 -0.05
CA GLU A 38 7.62 5.69 0.35
C GLU A 38 6.72 5.50 -0.89
N ARG A 39 6.97 6.21 -2.00
CA ARG A 39 6.26 6.02 -3.28
C ARG A 39 6.50 4.64 -3.89
N SER A 40 7.75 4.18 -3.91
CA SER A 40 8.12 2.85 -4.39
C SER A 40 7.50 1.74 -3.52
N ARG A 41 7.50 1.94 -2.20
CA ARG A 41 6.83 1.05 -1.24
C ARG A 41 5.32 1.01 -1.48
N LEU A 42 4.70 2.17 -1.71
CA LEU A 42 3.28 2.26 -2.05
C LEU A 42 2.94 1.44 -3.31
N GLN A 43 3.71 1.62 -4.39
CA GLN A 43 3.52 0.87 -5.63
C GLN A 43 3.65 -0.64 -5.40
N SER A 44 4.67 -1.06 -4.64
CA SER A 44 4.89 -2.47 -4.30
C SER A 44 3.71 -3.07 -3.52
N LEU A 45 3.17 -2.34 -2.55
CA LEU A 45 2.00 -2.77 -1.78
C LEU A 45 0.73 -2.80 -2.63
N GLN A 46 0.53 -1.84 -3.53
CA GLN A 46 -0.61 -1.83 -4.46
C GLN A 46 -0.58 -3.04 -5.40
N ASN A 47 0.60 -3.41 -5.91
CA ASN A 47 0.78 -4.63 -6.70
C ASN A 47 0.46 -5.90 -5.90
N LYS A 48 0.91 -5.95 -4.63
CA LYS A 48 0.58 -7.05 -3.72
C LYS A 48 -0.92 -7.13 -3.46
N ARG A 49 -1.58 -6.00 -3.18
CA ARG A 49 -3.04 -5.91 -3.00
C ARG A 49 -3.76 -6.46 -4.22
N SER A 50 -3.42 -6.00 -5.42
CA SER A 50 -4.02 -6.47 -6.67
C SER A 50 -3.90 -7.99 -6.83
N THR A 51 -2.72 -8.54 -6.56
CA THR A 51 -2.48 -9.99 -6.61
C THR A 51 -3.33 -10.75 -5.58
N LEU A 52 -3.43 -10.26 -4.35
CA LEU A 52 -4.24 -10.87 -3.29
C LEU A 52 -5.74 -10.81 -3.62
N THR A 53 -6.22 -9.67 -4.12
CA THR A 53 -7.61 -9.48 -4.55
C THR A 53 -7.97 -10.44 -5.69
N ALA A 54 -7.11 -10.54 -6.72
CA ALA A 54 -7.33 -11.45 -7.84
C ALA A 54 -7.40 -12.92 -7.37
N ARG A 55 -6.47 -13.34 -6.49
CA ARG A 55 -6.50 -14.69 -5.90
C ARG A 55 -7.75 -14.94 -5.06
N LEU A 56 -8.20 -13.95 -4.29
CA LEU A 56 -9.42 -14.05 -3.51
C LEU A 56 -10.65 -14.23 -4.39
N GLN A 57 -10.77 -13.48 -5.48
CA GLN A 57 -11.86 -13.61 -6.44
C GLN A 57 -11.92 -15.02 -7.04
N VAL A 58 -10.78 -15.57 -7.48
CA VAL A 58 -10.71 -16.94 -8.03
C VAL A 58 -11.10 -18.01 -7.00
N LEU A 59 -10.84 -17.79 -5.71
CA LEU A 59 -11.18 -18.75 -4.64
C LEU A 59 -12.59 -18.57 -4.06
N GLN A 60 -13.32 -17.55 -4.51
CA GLN A 60 -14.67 -17.22 -4.08
C GLN A 60 -15.72 -17.35 -5.19
N GLY A 61 -15.31 -17.36 -6.46
CA GLY A 61 -16.09 -17.86 -7.58
C GLY A 61 -16.03 -19.39 -7.66
#